data_AF-A0A8J3UXN9-F1
#
_entry.id   AF-A0A8J3UXN9-F1
#
_cell.length_a   1.000
_cell.length_b   1.000
_cell.length_c   1.000
_cell.angle_alpha   90.00
_cell.angle_beta   90.00
_cell.angle_gamma   90.00
#
_symmetry.space_group_name_H-M   'P 1'
#
loop_
_entity.id
_entity.type
_entity.pdbx_description
1 polymer ?
#
loop_
_entity_poly.entity_id
_entity_poly.type
_entity_poly.pdbx_seq_one_letter_code
_entity_poly.pdbx_strand_id
1 'polypeptide(L)'
;MRHNESYAKYEQFQILDEGGARPAGETVPYLVPRSGEHHIALPTSFFENGWIYVLEDSEIAFLLMLFHLHKTISTQFWVKAETYERLAHFGIGRDAYGAHEVLKIFGLIDVQIGANRRPDGRIFRPASYPDGDRPLNRFMLTPEGFENLGQASAIAALRGLI
;
A
#
# COMPACT_ATOMS: atom_id res chain seq x y z
N MET A 1 -17.45 -55.34 16.60
CA MET A 1 -17.28 -53.92 16.94
C MET A 1 -16.43 -53.28 15.85
N ARG A 2 -17.01 -52.42 14.99
CA ARG A 2 -16.26 -51.69 13.96
C ARG A 2 -15.90 -50.32 14.53
N HIS A 3 -14.62 -50.01 14.58
CA HIS A 3 -14.11 -48.73 15.07
C HIS A 3 -14.49 -47.62 14.09
N ASN A 4 -15.10 -46.56 14.62
CA ASN A 4 -15.55 -45.37 13.90
C ASN A 4 -14.36 -44.41 13.74
N GLU A 5 -13.54 -44.58 12.70
CA GLU A 5 -12.31 -43.80 12.45
C GLU A 5 -12.52 -42.55 11.55
N SER A 6 -13.75 -42.16 11.26
CA SER A 6 -14.02 -41.12 10.25
C SER A 6 -14.01 -39.68 10.75
N TYR A 7 -13.83 -39.41 12.05
CA TYR A 7 -13.97 -38.06 12.62
C TYR A 7 -12.65 -37.32 12.89
N ALA A 8 -11.49 -37.97 12.84
CA ALA A 8 -10.21 -37.34 13.20
C ALA A 8 -9.51 -36.60 12.04
N LYS A 9 -10.03 -36.65 10.82
CA LYS A 9 -9.31 -36.21 9.61
C LYS A 9 -9.09 -34.68 9.52
N TYR A 10 -9.85 -33.88 10.28
CA TYR A 10 -9.84 -32.41 10.17
C TYR A 10 -9.42 -31.68 11.44
N GLU A 11 -8.99 -32.39 12.48
CA GLU A 11 -8.73 -31.82 13.82
C GLU A 11 -7.31 -31.22 13.98
N GLN A 12 -6.47 -31.26 12.95
CA GLN A 12 -5.05 -30.85 13.03
C GLN A 12 -4.57 -30.06 11.81
N PHE A 13 -5.44 -29.25 11.19
CA PHE A 13 -4.96 -28.39 10.10
C PHE A 13 -3.98 -27.35 10.66
N GLN A 14 -2.75 -27.36 10.15
CA GLN A 14 -1.78 -26.30 10.42
C GLN A 14 -1.91 -25.26 9.33
N ILE A 15 -2.18 -24.02 9.73
CA ILE A 15 -2.08 -22.88 8.81
C ILE A 15 -0.61 -22.76 8.46
N LEU A 16 -0.30 -22.75 7.17
CA LEU A 16 1.06 -22.62 6.66
C LEU A 16 1.34 -21.15 6.35
N ASP A 17 2.61 -20.76 6.47
CA ASP A 17 3.07 -19.43 6.09
C ASP A 17 2.85 -19.20 4.58
N GLU A 18 2.08 -18.15 4.25
CA GLU A 18 1.72 -17.78 2.88
C GLU A 18 2.84 -17.03 2.13
N GLY A 19 4.01 -16.84 2.75
CA GLY A 19 5.18 -16.18 2.17
C GLY A 19 5.79 -16.83 0.90
N GLY A 20 5.12 -17.84 0.33
CA GLY A 20 5.46 -18.47 -0.94
C GLY A 20 6.36 -19.71 -0.83
N ALA A 21 6.56 -20.37 -1.97
CA ALA A 21 7.41 -21.56 -2.07
C ALA A 21 8.86 -21.20 -1.76
N ARG A 22 9.42 -21.80 -0.71
CA ARG A 22 10.80 -21.57 -0.31
C ARG A 22 11.75 -22.31 -1.28
N PRO A 23 12.91 -21.73 -1.65
CA PRO A 23 13.87 -22.39 -2.56
C PRO A 23 14.39 -23.73 -2.02
N ALA A 24 14.40 -23.91 -0.70
CA ALA A 24 14.71 -25.16 -0.01
C ALA A 24 14.09 -25.15 1.40
N GLY A 25 13.72 -26.32 1.93
CA GLY A 25 13.24 -26.52 3.30
C GLY A 25 11.79 -26.96 3.42
N GLU A 26 11.39 -27.32 4.64
CA GLU A 26 10.01 -27.67 4.97
C GLU A 26 9.09 -26.44 4.97
N THR A 27 7.81 -26.65 4.66
CA THR A 27 6.79 -25.61 4.79
C THR A 27 6.63 -25.23 6.25
N VAL A 28 6.78 -23.95 6.56
CA VAL A 28 6.74 -23.48 7.95
C VAL A 28 5.31 -23.15 8.34
N PRO A 29 4.86 -23.54 9.54
CA PRO A 29 3.57 -23.10 10.06
C PRO A 29 3.50 -21.58 10.16
N TYR A 30 2.33 -21.01 9.87
CA TYR A 30 2.03 -19.63 10.16
C TYR A 30 2.17 -19.39 11.66
N LEU A 31 2.93 -18.36 12.02
CA LEU A 31 3.05 -17.89 13.39
C LEU A 31 2.38 -16.52 13.47
N VAL A 32 1.56 -16.32 14.51
CA VAL A 32 1.00 -15.00 14.80
C VAL A 32 2.18 -14.04 15.04
N PRO A 33 2.26 -12.90 14.32
CA PRO A 33 3.34 -11.95 14.47
C PRO A 33 3.51 -11.50 15.91
N ARG A 34 4.74 -11.52 16.42
CA ARG A 34 5.06 -11.07 17.79
C ARG A 34 5.09 -9.54 17.86
N SER A 35 4.88 -8.99 19.06
CA SER A 35 4.89 -7.54 19.31
C SER A 35 6.16 -6.81 18.86
N GLY A 36 7.29 -7.51 18.70
CA GLY A 36 8.56 -6.93 18.24
C GLY A 36 8.80 -7.00 16.72
N GLU A 37 7.89 -7.62 15.97
CA GLU A 37 8.04 -7.77 14.52
C GLU A 37 7.69 -6.48 13.77
N HIS A 38 8.31 -6.32 12.60
CA HIS A 38 8.07 -5.16 11.75
C HIS A 38 6.67 -5.21 11.14
N HIS A 39 5.73 -4.49 11.75
CA HIS A 39 4.38 -4.29 11.22
C HIS A 39 4.18 -2.86 10.70
N ILE A 40 3.15 -2.67 9.88
CA ILE A 40 2.58 -1.35 9.59
C ILE A 40 1.28 -1.20 10.38
N ALA A 41 0.97 0.01 10.85
CA ALA A 41 -0.30 0.30 11.51
C ALA A 41 -1.21 1.03 10.51
N LEU A 42 -2.42 0.51 10.35
CA LEU A 42 -3.48 1.15 9.56
C LEU A 42 -4.50 1.77 10.51
N PRO A 43 -5.12 2.91 10.16
CA PRO A 43 -6.22 3.46 10.93
C PRO A 43 -7.40 2.49 10.86
N THR A 44 -8.13 2.29 11.96
CA THR A 44 -9.30 1.39 11.98
C THR A 44 -10.38 1.85 10.99
N SER A 45 -10.48 3.17 10.80
CA SER A 45 -11.36 3.81 9.84
C SER A 45 -11.10 3.39 8.38
N PHE A 46 -9.90 2.88 8.05
CA PHE A 46 -9.66 2.24 6.74
C PHE A 46 -10.62 1.07 6.48
N PHE A 47 -10.90 0.27 7.50
CA PHE A 47 -11.81 -0.87 7.41
C PHE A 47 -13.26 -0.44 7.70
N GLU A 48 -13.47 0.30 8.79
CA GLU A 48 -14.81 0.68 9.26
C GLU A 48 -15.56 1.57 8.27
N ASN A 49 -14.84 2.45 7.56
CA ASN A 49 -15.43 3.32 6.55
C ASN A 49 -15.39 2.73 5.13
N GLY A 50 -15.00 1.46 5.00
CA GLY A 50 -15.13 0.69 3.76
C GLY A 50 -14.11 1.03 2.67
N TRP A 51 -12.99 1.69 2.99
CA TRP A 51 -11.95 2.00 2.00
C TRP A 51 -11.37 0.74 1.34
N ILE A 52 -11.22 -0.34 2.11
CA ILE A 52 -10.76 -1.64 1.59
C ILE A 52 -11.64 -2.20 0.45
N TYR A 53 -12.91 -1.81 0.38
CA TYR A 53 -13.84 -2.27 -0.67
C TYR A 53 -13.94 -1.33 -1.87
N VAL A 54 -13.39 -0.13 -1.75
CA VAL A 54 -13.50 0.94 -2.75
C VAL A 54 -12.22 1.04 -3.57
N LEU A 55 -11.08 0.81 -2.93
CA LEU A 55 -9.77 0.89 -3.57
C LEU A 55 -9.46 -0.36 -4.40
N GLU A 56 -8.80 -0.15 -5.53
CA GLU A 56 -8.21 -1.23 -6.31
C GLU A 56 -6.94 -1.79 -5.63
N ASP A 57 -6.55 -3.02 -5.99
CA ASP A 57 -5.35 -3.69 -5.46
C ASP A 57 -4.08 -2.82 -5.60
N SER A 58 -3.96 -2.08 -6.70
CA SER A 58 -2.82 -1.21 -6.96
C SER A 58 -2.78 0.01 -6.02
N GLU A 59 -3.95 0.53 -5.65
CA GLU A 59 -4.12 1.66 -4.72
C GLU A 59 -3.88 1.21 -3.28
N ILE A 60 -4.40 0.03 -2.91
CA ILE A 60 -4.13 -0.59 -1.61
C ILE A 60 -2.62 -0.82 -1.47
N ALA A 61 -1.98 -1.47 -2.46
CA ALA A 61 -0.54 -1.73 -2.42
C ALA A 61 0.28 -0.44 -2.28
N PHE A 62 -0.06 0.61 -3.03
CA PHE A 62 0.59 1.91 -2.93
C PHE A 62 0.40 2.54 -1.55
N LEU A 63 -0.81 2.46 -0.99
CA LEU A 63 -1.13 3.00 0.32
C LEU A 63 -0.38 2.26 1.44
N LEU A 64 -0.32 0.93 1.40
CA LEU A 64 0.44 0.12 2.35
C LEU A 64 1.93 0.44 2.31
N MET A 65 2.49 0.68 1.12
CA MET A 65 3.86 1.19 0.98
C MET A 65 4.01 2.55 1.67
N LEU A 66 3.07 3.48 1.51
CA LEU A 66 3.14 4.78 2.20
C LEU A 66 3.07 4.62 3.72
N PHE A 67 2.21 3.75 4.24
CA PHE A 67 2.19 3.43 5.68
C PHE A 67 3.52 2.84 6.15
N HIS A 68 4.16 2.00 5.35
CA HIS A 68 5.49 1.48 5.64
C HIS A 68 6.55 2.59 5.70
N LEU A 69 6.56 3.48 4.69
CA LEU A 69 7.53 4.59 4.62
C LEU A 69 7.35 5.60 5.77
N HIS A 70 6.11 5.81 6.24
CA HIS A 70 5.81 6.65 7.40
C HIS A 70 5.95 5.93 8.75
N LYS A 71 6.27 4.63 8.76
CA LYS A 71 6.46 3.92 10.04
C LYS A 71 7.60 4.55 10.85
N THR A 72 8.67 4.95 10.18
CA THR A 72 9.88 5.52 10.80
C THR A 72 9.82 7.05 10.91
N ILE A 73 8.87 7.68 10.24
CA ILE A 73 8.73 9.13 10.13
C ILE A 73 7.23 9.45 10.21
N SER A 74 6.79 10.20 11.23
CA SER A 74 5.37 10.55 11.46
C SER A 74 4.60 10.85 10.17
N THR A 75 3.32 10.44 10.12
CA THR A 75 2.41 10.63 8.97
C THR A 75 2.25 12.09 8.52
N GLN A 76 2.66 13.05 9.36
CA GLN A 76 2.66 14.49 9.09
C GLN A 76 3.87 14.98 8.26
N PHE A 77 4.78 14.08 7.86
CA PHE A 77 5.95 14.43 7.07
C PHE A 77 5.83 13.91 5.64
N TRP A 78 6.47 14.63 4.72
CA TRP A 78 6.57 14.23 3.32
C TRP A 78 7.57 13.09 3.14
N VAL A 79 7.13 11.97 2.56
CA VAL A 79 8.00 10.85 2.15
C VAL A 79 8.15 10.78 0.64
N LYS A 80 9.25 10.17 0.19
CA LYS A 80 9.45 9.84 -1.23
C LYS A 80 9.35 8.33 -1.42
N ALA A 81 8.61 7.92 -2.44
CA ALA A 81 8.62 6.55 -2.91
C ALA A 81 9.73 6.38 -3.96
N GLU A 82 10.97 6.20 -3.48
CA GLU A 82 12.16 6.03 -4.33
C GLU A 82 12.01 4.83 -5.27
N THR A 83 12.66 4.89 -6.44
CA THR A 83 12.48 3.85 -7.47
C THR A 83 12.94 2.47 -6.98
N TYR A 84 14.06 2.43 -6.24
CA TYR A 84 14.57 1.21 -5.65
C TYR A 84 13.59 0.64 -4.61
N GLU A 85 13.16 1.45 -3.65
CA GLU A 85 12.18 1.05 -2.62
C GLU A 85 10.91 0.45 -3.24
N ARG A 86 10.31 1.16 -4.20
CA ARG A 86 9.08 0.72 -4.87
C ARG A 86 9.21 -0.61 -5.59
N LEU A 87 10.27 -0.77 -6.38
CA LEU A 87 10.42 -1.96 -7.22
C LEU A 87 10.94 -3.15 -6.41
N ALA A 88 11.94 -2.94 -5.55
CA ALA A 88 12.62 -4.00 -4.83
C ALA A 88 11.82 -4.51 -3.63
N HIS A 89 11.11 -3.63 -2.90
CA HIS A 89 10.40 -4.01 -1.67
C HIS A 89 8.90 -4.23 -1.88
N PHE A 90 8.28 -3.54 -2.85
CA PHE A 90 6.82 -3.58 -3.02
C PHE A 90 6.37 -4.09 -4.40
N GLY A 91 7.28 -4.33 -5.34
CA GLY A 91 6.93 -4.72 -6.71
C GLY A 91 6.07 -3.68 -7.45
N ILE A 92 6.03 -2.43 -6.97
CA ILE A 92 5.17 -1.37 -7.52
C ILE A 92 5.82 -0.83 -8.79
N GLY A 93 5.37 -1.35 -9.93
CA GLY A 93 5.74 -0.90 -11.27
C GLY A 93 5.25 0.52 -11.59
N ARG A 94 5.46 0.95 -12.83
CA ARG A 94 5.06 2.29 -13.28
C ARG A 94 3.54 2.49 -13.23
N ASP A 95 2.78 1.47 -13.59
CA ASP A 95 1.31 1.56 -13.66
C ASP A 95 0.71 1.71 -12.26
N ALA A 96 1.17 0.89 -11.31
CA ALA A 96 0.80 1.01 -9.90
C ALA A 96 1.31 2.31 -9.24
N TYR A 97 2.36 2.96 -9.79
CA TYR A 97 2.73 4.30 -9.31
C TYR A 97 1.64 5.32 -9.60
N GLY A 98 0.87 5.19 -10.68
CA GLY A 98 -0.21 6.12 -11.03
C GLY A 98 -1.35 6.18 -10.01
N ALA A 99 -1.49 5.15 -9.16
CA ALA A 99 -2.52 5.07 -8.13
C ALA A 99 -2.56 6.28 -7.17
N HIS A 100 -1.45 6.99 -7.01
CA HIS A 100 -1.42 8.21 -6.18
C HIS A 100 -2.39 9.30 -6.63
N GLU A 101 -2.74 9.37 -7.93
CA GLU A 101 -3.69 10.37 -8.42
C GLU A 101 -5.11 10.08 -7.90
N VAL A 102 -5.53 8.81 -7.90
CA VAL A 102 -6.84 8.41 -7.37
C VAL A 102 -6.88 8.55 -5.85
N LEU A 103 -5.83 8.11 -5.16
CA LEU A 103 -5.71 8.27 -3.70
C LEU A 103 -5.77 9.74 -3.28
N LYS A 104 -5.17 10.64 -4.07
CA LYS A 104 -5.27 12.09 -3.87
C LYS A 104 -6.68 12.61 -4.08
N ILE A 105 -7.36 12.17 -5.15
CA ILE A 105 -8.75 12.53 -5.43
C ILE A 105 -9.68 12.11 -4.29
N PHE A 106 -9.45 10.94 -3.71
CA PHE A 106 -10.18 10.46 -2.54
C PHE A 106 -9.81 11.17 -1.23
N GLY A 107 -8.80 12.03 -1.24
CA GLY A 107 -8.34 12.78 -0.07
C GLY A 107 -7.60 11.92 0.96
N LEU A 108 -7.11 10.74 0.57
CA LEU A 108 -6.37 9.84 1.46
C LEU A 108 -4.88 10.22 1.60
N ILE A 109 -4.36 10.93 0.59
CA ILE A 109 -3.00 11.43 0.56
C ILE A 109 -2.95 12.84 -0.02
N ASP A 110 -1.93 13.59 0.40
CA ASP A 110 -1.48 14.77 -0.32
C ASP A 110 -0.27 14.44 -1.20
N VAL A 111 -0.18 15.14 -2.34
CA VAL A 111 0.88 14.94 -3.32
C VAL A 111 1.58 16.27 -3.62
N GLN A 112 2.85 16.36 -3.26
CA GLN A 112 3.73 17.43 -3.70
C GLN A 112 4.46 16.96 -4.96
N ILE A 113 4.08 17.53 -6.11
CA ILE A 113 4.71 17.23 -7.40
C ILE A 113 6.17 17.70 -7.36
N GLY A 114 7.09 16.83 -7.76
CA GLY A 114 8.52 17.16 -7.79
C GLY A 114 8.80 18.35 -8.71
N ALA A 115 9.70 19.25 -8.28
CA ALA A 115 10.12 20.41 -9.08
C ALA A 115 10.64 19.94 -10.45
N ASN A 116 10.14 20.51 -11.55
CA ASN A 116 10.43 20.12 -12.94
C ASN A 116 9.65 18.92 -13.50
N ARG A 117 8.58 18.46 -12.84
CA ARG A 117 7.62 17.54 -13.47
C ARG A 117 6.46 18.32 -14.11
N ARG A 118 6.22 18.08 -15.39
CA ARG A 118 5.10 18.68 -16.13
C ARG A 118 3.76 18.02 -15.73
N PRO A 119 2.62 18.70 -15.96
CA PRO A 119 1.29 18.11 -15.73
C PRO A 119 1.05 16.81 -16.52
N ASP A 120 1.74 16.62 -17.65
CA ASP A 120 1.69 15.40 -18.48
C ASP A 120 2.59 14.25 -17.94
N GLY A 121 3.16 14.43 -16.74
CA GLY A 121 4.02 13.46 -16.09
C GLY A 121 5.45 13.38 -16.66
N ARG A 122 5.78 14.16 -17.69
CA ARG A 122 7.14 14.23 -18.26
C ARG A 122 8.05 15.09 -17.37
N ILE A 123 9.30 14.66 -17.25
CA ILE A 123 10.32 15.42 -16.53
C ILE A 123 10.90 16.47 -17.49
N PHE A 124 10.82 17.74 -17.14
CA PHE A 124 11.67 18.75 -17.74
C PHE A 124 13.09 18.45 -17.24
N ARG A 125 13.98 18.06 -18.15
CA ARG A 125 15.40 17.85 -17.86
C ARG A 125 16.17 19.05 -18.41
N PRO A 126 16.46 20.09 -17.59
CA PRO A 126 17.49 21.05 -17.96
C PRO A 126 18.83 20.31 -18.09
N ALA A 127 19.69 20.72 -19.03
CA ALA A 127 21.00 20.11 -19.22
C ALA A 127 21.93 20.20 -17.98
N SER A 128 21.58 21.03 -17.00
CA SER A 128 22.29 21.26 -15.75
C SER A 128 21.92 20.30 -14.60
N TYR A 129 20.94 19.40 -14.80
CA TYR A 129 20.57 18.45 -13.75
C TYR A 129 21.59 17.29 -13.68
N PRO A 130 22.17 16.99 -12.50
CA PRO A 130 23.02 15.82 -12.31
C PRO A 130 22.26 14.54 -12.67
N ASP A 131 22.95 13.59 -13.31
CA ASP A 131 22.36 12.30 -13.63
C ASP A 131 21.98 11.58 -12.31
N GLY A 132 20.70 11.30 -12.12
CA GLY A 132 20.16 10.64 -10.91
C GLY A 132 19.13 11.46 -10.14
N ASP A 133 19.10 12.79 -10.29
CA ASP A 133 18.13 13.64 -9.57
C ASP A 133 16.81 13.71 -10.37
N ARG A 134 16.02 12.64 -10.29
CA ARG A 134 14.66 12.64 -10.83
C ARG A 134 13.73 13.25 -9.79
N PRO A 135 12.99 14.33 -10.12
CA PRO A 135 12.07 14.93 -9.16
C PRO A 135 10.89 13.99 -8.91
N LEU A 136 11.02 13.17 -7.88
CA LEU A 136 9.95 12.30 -7.41
C LEU A 136 8.89 13.13 -6.71
N ASN A 137 7.64 12.70 -6.87
CA ASN A 137 6.55 13.23 -6.06
C ASN A 137 6.81 12.86 -4.61
N ARG A 138 6.45 13.77 -3.71
CA ARG A 138 6.41 13.50 -2.28
C ARG A 138 4.97 13.28 -1.87
N PHE A 139 4.80 12.42 -0.88
CA PHE A 139 3.50 11.97 -0.41
C PHE A 139 3.39 12.22 1.08
N MET A 140 2.21 12.60 1.53
CA MET A 140 1.86 12.70 2.93
C MET A 140 0.53 11.97 3.11
N LEU A 141 0.40 11.18 4.17
CA LEU A 141 -0.89 10.55 4.51
C LEU A 141 -1.81 11.62 5.11
N THR A 142 -3.10 11.53 4.80
CA THR A 142 -4.11 12.47 5.30
C THR A 142 -5.05 11.73 6.27
N PRO A 143 -4.76 11.69 7.59
CA PRO A 143 -5.56 10.92 8.55
C PRO A 143 -7.06 11.24 8.49
N GLU A 144 -7.40 12.51 8.29
CA GLU A 144 -8.78 13.00 8.18
C GLU A 144 -9.50 12.43 6.96
N GLY A 145 -8.77 12.07 5.90
CA GLY A 145 -9.31 11.43 4.71
C GLY A 145 -9.98 10.09 5.03
N PHE A 146 -9.37 9.31 5.94
CA PHE A 146 -9.84 7.99 6.32
C PHE A 146 -11.15 8.03 7.13
N GLU A 147 -11.45 9.15 7.78
CA GLU A 147 -12.68 9.35 8.57
C GLU A 147 -13.94 9.51 7.69
N ASN A 148 -13.78 9.69 6.37
CA ASN A 148 -14.90 9.75 5.43
C ASN A 148 -15.34 8.34 5.00
N LEU A 149 -16.64 8.18 4.73
CA LEU A 149 -17.18 6.96 4.12
C LEU A 149 -16.61 6.76 2.72
N GLY A 150 -15.82 5.71 2.51
CA GLY A 150 -15.10 5.47 1.26
C GLY A 150 -16.02 5.44 0.04
N GLN A 151 -17.18 4.77 0.14
CA GLN A 151 -18.14 4.71 -0.95
C GLN A 151 -18.71 6.10 -1.30
N ALA A 152 -19.02 6.92 -0.29
CA ALA A 152 -19.55 8.26 -0.51
C ALA A 152 -18.49 9.18 -1.14
N SER A 153 -17.25 9.11 -0.66
CA SER A 153 -16.11 9.84 -1.23
C SER A 153 -15.85 9.45 -2.68
N ALA A 154 -15.88 8.16 -3.01
CA ALA A 154 -15.68 7.69 -4.39
C ALA A 154 -16.80 8.16 -5.33
N ILE A 155 -18.07 8.08 -4.89
CA ILE A 155 -19.20 8.59 -5.68
C ILE A 155 -19.07 10.11 -5.87
N ALA A 156 -18.69 10.85 -4.84
CA ALA A 156 -18.50 12.30 -4.93
C ALA A 156 -17.36 12.66 -5.91
N ALA A 157 -16.23 11.95 -5.83
CA ALA A 157 -15.11 12.10 -6.74
C ALA A 157 -15.52 11.83 -8.20
N LEU A 158 -16.21 10.72 -8.46
CA LEU A 158 -16.68 10.37 -9.81
C LEU A 158 -17.68 11.40 -10.37
N ARG A 159 -18.53 11.97 -9.51
CA ARG A 159 -19.48 13.03 -9.90
C ARG A 159 -18.80 14.38 -10.18
N GLY A 160 -17.66 14.64 -9.56
CA GLY A 160 -16.86 15.85 -9.82
C GLY A 160 -15.87 15.72 -10.99
N LEU A 161 -15.75 14.53 -11.59
CA LEU A 161 -14.83 14.20 -12.68
C LEU A 161 -15.51 14.07 -14.05
N ILE A 162 -16.82 14.40 -14.17
CA ILE A 162 -17.58 14.49 -15.43
C ILE A 162 -17.97 15.95 -15.70
#